data_AF-A0A2V5MRY1-F1
#
_entry.id   AF-A0A2V5MRY1-F1
#
_cell.length_a   1.000
_cell.length_b   1.000
_cell.length_c   1.000
_cell.angle_alpha   90.00
_cell.angle_beta   90.00
_cell.angle_gamma   90.00
#
_symmetry.space_group_name_H-M   'P 1'
#
loop_
_entity.id
_entity.type
_entity.pdbx_description
1 polymer ?
#
loop_
_entity_poly.entity_id
_entity_poly.type
_entity_poly.pdbx_seq_one_letter_code
_entity_poly.pdbx_strand_id
1 'polypeptide(L)'
;MDANDASALLCPHCNIPLKEVHTSHGVFFACDKCGGRAMTVELLRRTFTPESINLLWLHAISGQGKSGRLCPSCRKPMIDVALSDSAQVDVDVCQHCHFVWFDVHEMDTLAPRQFPAASPELPQQVRELIAMEKVKQIAEEARGTDVDSAPPDEGWKQIAAFLGFPVEFDAPEETRKPWATWLLSTAIICISVLAFLHLRDVVQRFGLIPAQATRLDGLTFVTSFFLHAGIIHLLGNMYFLLVFGDNVEECLRPFRYFVLIALAVFIGDLTHIAVDPQSQIPCIGASGGIAGVITFYALNFPHVKLEFLLRYGWWWFRWIRLPAWSVLILWIFFQFIGAWEQKAGISSVSSFAHLGGAAVGVIAWLLWRKEKSNDQARMTNAEGIAKSE
;
A
#
# COMPACT_ATOMS: atom_id res chain seq x y z
N MET A 1 -70.70 -6.11 -8.77
CA MET A 1 -70.53 -5.60 -7.40
C MET A 1 -69.22 -4.86 -7.40
N ASP A 2 -69.32 -3.55 -7.60
CA ASP A 2 -68.22 -2.66 -7.93
C ASP A 2 -67.33 -2.44 -6.71
N ALA A 3 -66.07 -2.87 -6.81
CA ALA A 3 -65.04 -2.70 -5.80
C ALA A 3 -64.28 -1.38 -6.03
N ASN A 4 -65.00 -0.26 -6.14
CA ASN A 4 -64.39 1.05 -6.37
C ASN A 4 -65.07 2.20 -5.62
N ASP A 5 -65.65 1.94 -4.45
CA ASP A 5 -66.07 2.98 -3.51
C ASP A 5 -64.93 3.22 -2.50
N ALA A 6 -63.78 3.69 -3.02
CA ALA A 6 -62.77 4.31 -2.19
C ALA A 6 -63.39 5.59 -1.65
N SER A 7 -63.67 5.62 -0.35
CA SER A 7 -64.26 6.76 0.36
C SER A 7 -63.62 8.08 -0.09
N ALA A 8 -64.29 8.80 -0.99
CA ALA A 8 -63.76 10.02 -1.55
C ALA A 8 -63.55 11.04 -0.41
N LEU A 9 -62.33 11.54 -0.26
CA LEU A 9 -62.04 12.58 0.73
C LEU A 9 -62.85 13.83 0.36
N LEU A 10 -63.62 14.35 1.31
CA LEU A 10 -64.48 15.52 1.07
C LEU A 10 -63.79 16.79 1.58
N CYS A 11 -63.91 17.87 0.82
CA CYS A 11 -63.48 19.19 1.25
C CYS A 11 -64.27 19.62 2.51
N PRO A 12 -63.61 20.04 3.60
CA PRO A 12 -64.28 20.41 4.84
C PRO A 12 -65.10 21.70 4.70
N HIS A 13 -64.81 22.52 3.68
CA HIS A 13 -65.52 23.77 3.40
C HIS A 13 -66.64 23.61 2.36
N CYS A 14 -66.36 22.91 1.25
CA CYS A 14 -67.28 22.82 0.12
C CYS A 14 -68.10 21.52 0.08
N ASN A 15 -67.75 20.53 0.89
CA ASN A 15 -68.36 19.20 0.92
C ASN A 15 -68.43 18.50 -0.45
N ILE A 16 -67.42 18.75 -1.29
CA ILE A 16 -67.23 18.09 -2.60
C ILE A 16 -65.99 17.17 -2.55
N PRO A 17 -65.91 16.14 -3.40
CA PRO A 17 -64.74 15.28 -3.51
C PRO A 17 -63.47 16.09 -3.82
N LEU A 18 -62.39 15.81 -3.10
CA LEU A 18 -61.07 16.37 -3.36
C LEU A 18 -60.41 15.63 -4.53
N LYS A 19 -59.71 16.38 -5.37
CA LYS A 19 -58.91 15.86 -6.48
C LYS A 19 -57.52 15.50 -6.00
N GLU A 20 -57.06 14.31 -6.35
CA GLU A 20 -55.70 13.84 -6.08
C GLU A 20 -54.70 14.48 -7.06
N VAL A 21 -53.59 15.01 -6.54
CA VAL A 21 -52.51 15.64 -7.31
C VAL A 21 -51.17 14.99 -6.96
N HIS A 22 -50.53 14.40 -7.96
CA HIS A 22 -49.24 13.72 -7.82
C HIS A 22 -48.07 14.68 -8.11
N THR A 23 -47.05 14.63 -7.25
CA THR A 23 -45.81 15.40 -7.38
C THR A 23 -44.59 14.49 -7.23
N SER A 24 -43.39 15.02 -7.52
CA SER A 24 -42.11 14.34 -7.27
C SER A 24 -41.88 13.94 -5.80
N HIS A 25 -42.57 14.60 -4.87
CA HIS A 25 -42.41 14.38 -3.42
C HIS A 25 -43.53 13.53 -2.80
N GLY A 26 -44.63 13.29 -3.53
CA GLY A 26 -45.77 12.49 -3.08
C GLY A 26 -47.10 13.05 -3.57
N VAL A 27 -48.17 12.73 -2.84
CA VAL A 27 -49.56 13.03 -3.23
C VAL A 27 -50.20 14.01 -2.27
N PHE A 28 -50.79 15.08 -2.81
CA PHE A 28 -51.67 15.99 -2.06
C PHE A 28 -53.05 16.06 -2.70
N PHE A 29 -54.03 16.53 -1.93
CA PHE A 29 -55.43 16.63 -2.36
C PHE A 29 -55.82 18.10 -2.49
N ALA A 30 -56.59 18.46 -3.52
CA ALA A 30 -57.01 19.83 -3.79
C ALA A 30 -58.52 19.93 -4.02
N CYS A 31 -59.13 21.02 -3.57
CA CYS A 31 -60.54 21.32 -3.83
C CYS A 31 -60.67 22.23 -5.06
N ASP A 32 -61.37 21.77 -6.11
CA ASP A 32 -61.56 22.56 -7.33
C ASP A 32 -62.45 23.80 -7.13
N LYS A 33 -63.23 23.86 -6.04
CA LYS A 33 -64.16 24.98 -5.75
C LYS A 33 -63.53 26.07 -4.88
N CYS A 34 -62.91 25.70 -3.76
CA CYS A 34 -62.29 26.68 -2.86
C CYS A 34 -60.79 26.83 -3.07
N GLY A 35 -60.09 25.93 -3.75
CA GLY A 35 -58.63 25.98 -3.90
C GLY A 35 -57.84 25.50 -2.68
N GLY A 36 -58.51 25.09 -1.60
CA GLY A 36 -57.86 24.52 -0.42
C GLY A 36 -57.18 23.19 -0.70
N ARG A 37 -56.10 22.91 0.05
CA ARG A 37 -55.22 21.76 -0.15
C ARG A 37 -55.09 20.94 1.11
N ALA A 38 -54.94 19.64 0.97
CA ALA A 38 -54.78 18.72 2.08
C ALA A 38 -53.59 17.78 1.84
N MET A 39 -52.75 17.59 2.85
CA MET A 39 -51.62 16.67 2.78
C MET A 39 -51.25 16.13 4.16
N THR A 40 -50.45 15.07 4.18
CA THR A 40 -49.92 14.51 5.43
C THR A 40 -48.71 15.30 5.92
N VAL A 41 -48.49 15.31 7.24
CA VAL A 41 -47.28 15.90 7.84
C VAL A 41 -45.99 15.30 7.27
N GLU A 42 -46.00 14.02 6.89
CA GLU A 42 -44.83 13.37 6.29
C GLU A 42 -44.48 13.97 4.91
N LEU A 43 -45.48 14.31 4.09
CA LEU A 43 -45.26 14.99 2.83
C LEU A 43 -44.72 16.42 3.05
N LEU A 44 -45.24 17.11 4.07
CA LEU A 44 -44.75 18.43 4.46
C LEU A 44 -43.26 18.41 4.84
N ARG A 45 -42.83 17.43 5.65
CA ARG A 45 -41.41 17.26 6.06
C ARG A 45 -40.45 17.00 4.89
N ARG A 46 -40.95 16.44 3.79
CA ARG A 46 -40.16 16.18 2.58
C ARG A 46 -40.07 17.39 1.66
N THR A 47 -41.10 18.23 1.66
CA THR A 47 -41.29 19.32 0.71
C THR A 47 -40.79 20.66 1.24
N PHE A 48 -40.91 20.90 2.55
CA PHE A 48 -40.59 22.18 3.19
C PHE A 48 -39.47 22.04 4.23
N THR A 49 -38.90 23.16 4.66
CA THR A 49 -37.79 23.15 5.63
C THR A 49 -38.26 22.70 7.03
N PRO A 50 -37.40 22.03 7.83
CA PRO A 50 -37.76 21.57 9.17
C PRO A 50 -38.24 22.68 10.10
N GLU A 51 -37.72 23.91 9.96
CA GLU A 51 -38.07 25.06 10.77
C GLU A 51 -39.55 25.43 10.63
N SER A 52 -40.08 25.42 9.40
CA SER A 52 -41.50 25.71 9.13
C SER A 52 -42.45 24.61 9.60
N ILE A 53 -41.99 23.34 9.64
CA ILE A 53 -42.84 22.19 10.00
C ILE A 53 -42.81 21.86 11.49
N ASN A 54 -41.68 22.08 12.16
CA ASN A 54 -41.53 21.80 13.59
C ASN A 54 -42.43 22.70 14.45
N LEU A 55 -42.62 23.96 14.05
CA LEU A 55 -43.55 24.89 14.71
C LEU A 55 -45.00 24.38 14.64
N LEU A 56 -45.41 23.91 13.46
CA LEU A 56 -46.74 23.33 13.24
C LEU A 56 -46.99 22.08 14.11
N TRP A 57 -45.98 21.21 14.23
CA TRP A 57 -46.10 20.00 15.03
C TRP A 57 -46.11 20.25 16.54
N LEU A 58 -45.29 21.18 17.04
CA LEU A 58 -45.23 21.54 18.46
C LEU A 58 -46.55 22.13 18.96
N HIS A 59 -47.16 23.02 18.19
CA HIS A 59 -48.46 23.62 18.52
C HIS A 59 -49.62 22.64 18.35
N ALA A 60 -49.55 21.74 17.37
CA ALA A 60 -50.56 20.70 17.21
C ALA A 60 -50.58 19.71 18.40
N ILE A 61 -49.45 19.44 19.05
CA ILE A 61 -49.38 18.56 20.24
C ILE A 61 -49.78 19.30 21.52
N SER A 62 -49.49 20.60 21.64
CA SER A 62 -49.80 21.36 22.86
C SER A 62 -51.31 21.59 23.09
N GLY A 63 -52.15 21.32 22.07
CA GLY A 63 -53.61 21.43 22.17
C GLY A 63 -54.13 22.86 22.27
N GLN A 64 -53.27 23.85 21.99
CA GLN A 64 -53.63 25.26 21.98
C GLN A 64 -54.13 25.65 20.59
N GLY A 65 -55.43 25.47 20.35
CA GLY A 65 -56.07 25.84 19.09
C GLY A 65 -57.59 25.84 19.22
N LYS A 66 -58.28 26.64 18.40
CA LYS A 66 -59.75 26.57 18.31
C LYS A 66 -60.10 25.36 17.43
N SER A 67 -61.02 24.51 17.88
CA SER A 67 -61.49 23.39 17.07
C SER A 67 -62.55 23.89 16.09
N GLY A 68 -62.29 23.77 14.78
CA GLY A 68 -63.19 24.28 13.75
C GLY A 68 -63.80 23.19 12.88
N ARG A 69 -62.96 22.51 12.09
CA ARG A 69 -63.40 21.75 10.91
C ARG A 69 -63.23 20.25 11.06
N LEU A 70 -63.99 19.46 10.30
CA LEU A 70 -63.85 18.00 10.30
C LEU A 70 -62.74 17.58 9.34
N CYS A 71 -61.86 16.68 9.79
CA CYS A 71 -60.79 16.14 8.95
C CYS A 71 -61.36 15.38 7.74
N PRO A 72 -60.90 15.67 6.51
CA PRO A 72 -61.34 14.98 5.29
C PRO A 72 -61.16 13.45 5.32
N SER A 73 -60.14 12.97 6.06
CA SER A 73 -59.77 11.56 6.13
C SER A 73 -60.51 10.81 7.26
N CYS A 74 -60.44 11.30 8.50
CA CYS A 74 -60.97 10.58 9.66
C CYS A 74 -62.24 11.19 10.28
N ARG A 75 -62.73 12.32 9.76
CA ARG A 75 -63.90 13.07 10.26
C ARG A 75 -63.86 13.50 11.74
N LYS A 76 -62.68 13.47 12.37
CA LYS A 76 -62.47 14.07 13.70
C LYS A 76 -62.21 15.57 13.57
N PRO A 77 -62.54 16.39 14.60
CA PRO A 77 -62.26 17.82 14.58
C PRO A 77 -60.76 18.07 14.44
N MET A 78 -60.41 19.04 13.59
CA MET A 78 -59.08 19.61 13.44
C MET A 78 -58.95 20.82 14.36
N ILE A 79 -57.71 21.15 14.69
CA ILE A 79 -57.34 22.31 15.48
C ILE A 79 -56.62 23.32 14.60
N ASP A 80 -56.96 24.60 14.78
CA ASP A 80 -56.26 25.70 14.13
C ASP A 80 -54.89 25.92 14.81
N VAL A 81 -53.83 25.90 14.02
CA VAL A 81 -52.44 26.02 14.47
C VAL A 81 -51.75 27.17 13.75
N ALA A 82 -51.27 28.16 14.51
CA ALA A 82 -50.51 29.28 13.97
C ALA A 82 -49.12 28.81 13.47
N LEU A 83 -48.82 29.08 12.20
CA LEU A 83 -47.56 28.73 11.54
C LEU A 83 -46.41 29.72 11.84
N SER A 84 -46.74 30.96 12.19
CA SER A 84 -45.76 32.02 12.46
C SER A 84 -46.32 33.03 13.47
N ASP A 85 -45.48 33.51 14.40
CA ASP A 85 -45.84 34.59 15.33
C ASP A 85 -46.06 35.94 14.63
N SER A 86 -45.49 36.11 13.43
CA SER A 86 -45.47 37.39 12.70
C SER A 86 -46.51 37.50 11.57
N ALA A 87 -47.02 36.38 11.10
CA ALA A 87 -48.06 36.31 10.07
C ALA A 87 -49.15 35.36 10.59
N GLN A 88 -50.32 35.89 10.91
CA GLN A 88 -51.50 35.16 11.38
C GLN A 88 -51.99 34.19 10.30
N VAL A 89 -51.28 33.09 10.10
CA VAL A 89 -51.65 31.98 9.22
C VAL A 89 -51.91 30.79 10.11
N ASP A 90 -53.19 30.49 10.29
CA ASP A 90 -53.66 29.38 11.11
C ASP A 90 -54.01 28.23 10.17
N VAL A 91 -53.38 27.08 10.35
CA VAL A 91 -53.66 25.88 9.55
C VAL A 91 -54.35 24.82 10.37
N ASP A 92 -55.28 24.13 9.71
CA ASP A 92 -56.10 23.09 10.30
C ASP A 92 -55.30 21.77 10.39
N VAL A 93 -54.98 21.31 11.60
CA VAL A 93 -54.23 20.05 11.82
C VAL A 93 -55.11 18.99 12.51
N CYS A 94 -55.16 17.79 11.94
CA CYS A 94 -55.80 16.64 12.56
C CYS A 94 -54.82 15.87 13.47
N GLN A 95 -55.04 15.92 14.78
CA GLN A 95 -54.22 15.21 15.76
C GLN A 95 -54.33 13.66 15.69
N HIS A 96 -55.32 13.11 14.96
CA HIS A 96 -55.53 11.66 14.91
C HIS A 96 -54.85 10.95 13.74
N CYS A 97 -54.89 11.55 12.56
CA CYS A 97 -54.31 10.96 11.34
C CYS A 97 -53.20 11.84 10.72
N HIS A 98 -52.82 12.93 11.40
CA HIS A 98 -51.77 13.86 10.99
C HIS A 98 -51.98 14.43 9.59
N PHE A 99 -53.25 14.63 9.24
CA PHE A 99 -53.66 15.34 8.04
C PHE A 99 -53.65 16.84 8.32
N VAL A 100 -53.12 17.64 7.41
CA VAL A 100 -53.08 19.09 7.48
C VAL A 100 -53.89 19.64 6.33
N TRP A 101 -54.80 20.56 6.64
CA TRP A 101 -55.59 21.30 5.68
C TRP A 101 -55.09 22.74 5.61
N PHE A 102 -54.96 23.24 4.39
CA PHE A 102 -54.53 24.59 4.05
C PHE A 102 -55.66 25.26 3.27
N ASP A 103 -56.10 26.42 3.72
CA ASP A 103 -56.92 27.32 2.92
C ASP A 103 -56.07 28.01 1.83
N VAL A 104 -56.75 28.79 1.00
CA VAL A 104 -56.14 29.45 -0.15
C VAL A 104 -55.03 30.38 0.32
N HIS A 105 -53.84 30.27 -0.29
CA HIS A 105 -52.63 31.03 0.00
C HIS A 105 -51.91 30.71 1.33
N GLU A 106 -52.45 29.85 2.19
CA GLU A 106 -51.77 29.49 3.45
C GLU A 106 -50.49 28.68 3.19
N MET A 107 -50.56 27.77 2.22
CA MET A 107 -49.43 26.91 1.84
C MET A 107 -48.27 27.70 1.22
N ASP A 108 -48.55 28.87 0.62
CA ASP A 108 -47.54 29.71 -0.03
C ASP A 108 -46.60 30.39 0.98
N THR A 109 -46.95 30.36 2.27
CA THR A 109 -46.11 30.88 3.36
C THR A 109 -44.99 29.93 3.78
N LEU A 110 -45.07 28.66 3.38
CA LEU A 110 -44.06 27.66 3.73
C LEU A 110 -42.85 27.74 2.80
N ALA A 111 -41.64 27.79 3.39
CA ALA A 111 -40.41 27.84 2.62
C ALA A 111 -40.09 26.45 2.02
N PRO A 112 -40.02 26.32 0.67
CA PRO A 112 -39.71 25.04 0.03
C PRO A 112 -38.27 24.62 0.35
N ARG A 113 -38.08 23.31 0.54
CA ARG A 113 -36.77 22.73 0.81
C ARG A 113 -35.91 22.78 -0.45
N GLN A 114 -34.75 23.44 -0.38
CA GLN A 114 -33.74 23.38 -1.44
C GLN A 114 -32.91 22.10 -1.27
N PHE A 115 -32.89 21.25 -2.29
CA PHE A 115 -31.95 20.14 -2.37
C PHE A 115 -30.66 20.63 -3.05
N PRO A 116 -29.47 20.36 -2.47
CA PRO A 116 -28.23 20.64 -3.19
C PRO A 116 -28.23 19.89 -4.52
N ALA A 117 -27.81 20.57 -5.58
CA ALA A 117 -27.67 19.96 -6.90
C ALA A 117 -26.78 18.71 -6.79
N ALA A 118 -27.16 17.63 -7.47
CA ALA A 118 -26.36 16.43 -7.54
C ALA A 118 -24.94 16.79 -7.98
N SER A 119 -23.94 16.34 -7.22
CA SER A 119 -22.54 16.55 -7.60
C SER A 119 -22.30 15.98 -9.00
N PRO A 120 -21.53 16.68 -9.86
CA PRO A 120 -21.27 16.19 -11.21
C PRO A 120 -20.67 14.78 -11.15
N GLU A 121 -21.28 13.85 -11.89
CA GLU A 121 -20.76 12.49 -11.99
C GLU A 121 -19.39 12.53 -12.67
N LEU A 122 -18.34 12.25 -11.89
CA LEU A 122 -16.99 12.17 -12.41
C LEU A 122 -16.92 11.10 -13.51
N PRO A 123 -16.17 11.35 -14.61
CA PRO A 123 -15.89 10.33 -15.61
C PRO A 123 -15.35 9.05 -14.97
N GLN A 124 -15.73 7.89 -15.52
CA GLN A 124 -15.36 6.58 -14.97
C GLN A 124 -13.84 6.44 -14.73
N GLN A 125 -13.02 6.89 -15.68
CA GLN A 125 -11.56 6.85 -15.58
C GLN A 125 -11.03 7.61 -14.36
N VAL A 126 -11.62 8.77 -14.05
CA VAL A 126 -11.20 9.59 -12.90
C VAL A 126 -11.59 8.91 -11.59
N ARG A 127 -12.77 8.28 -11.53
CA ARG A 127 -13.20 7.51 -10.35
C ARG A 127 -12.32 6.29 -10.11
N GLU A 128 -11.95 5.58 -11.16
CA GLU A 128 -11.05 4.44 -11.09
C GLU A 128 -9.66 4.85 -10.57
N LEU A 129 -9.10 5.95 -11.09
CA LEU A 129 -7.83 6.51 -10.60
C LEU A 129 -7.90 6.90 -9.12
N ILE A 130 -8.96 7.60 -8.71
CA ILE A 130 -9.16 7.99 -7.30
C ILE A 130 -9.31 6.74 -6.42
N ALA A 131 -10.04 5.73 -6.88
CA ALA A 131 -10.21 4.48 -6.14
C ALA A 131 -8.88 3.73 -6.01
N MET A 132 -8.09 3.63 -7.08
CA MET A 132 -6.76 3.00 -7.05
C MET A 132 -5.81 3.73 -6.09
N GLU A 133 -5.79 5.06 -6.12
CA GLU A 133 -4.95 5.86 -5.22
C GLU A 133 -5.38 5.71 -3.76
N LYS A 134 -6.68 5.70 -3.49
CA LYS A 134 -7.22 5.47 -2.14
C LYS A 134 -6.90 4.07 -1.62
N VAL A 135 -6.94 3.06 -2.48
CA VAL A 135 -6.50 1.69 -2.13
C VAL A 135 -5.01 1.67 -1.80
N LYS A 136 -4.16 2.38 -2.56
CA LYS A 136 -2.73 2.50 -2.25
C LYS A 136 -2.49 3.16 -0.90
N GLN A 137 -3.18 4.26 -0.59
CA GLN A 137 -3.07 4.94 0.70
C GLN A 137 -3.49 4.04 1.87
N ILE A 138 -4.63 3.35 1.76
CA ILE A 138 -5.08 2.40 2.79
C ILE A 138 -4.05 1.27 2.94
N ALA A 139 -3.47 0.78 1.84
CA ALA A 139 -2.42 -0.23 1.89
C ALA A 139 -1.13 0.29 2.53
N GLU A 140 -0.75 1.55 2.33
CA GLU A 140 0.39 2.19 3.01
C GLU A 140 0.13 2.36 4.52
N GLU A 141 -1.06 2.82 4.91
CA GLU A 141 -1.46 2.94 6.32
C GLU A 141 -1.50 1.59 7.03
N ALA A 142 -2.01 0.54 6.37
CA ALA A 142 -2.06 -0.81 6.91
C ALA A 142 -0.68 -1.47 7.06
N ARG A 143 0.35 -0.96 6.35
CA ARG A 143 1.70 -1.54 6.34
C ARG A 143 2.55 -1.21 7.58
N GLY A 144 2.06 -0.37 8.48
CA GLY A 144 2.70 -0.06 9.77
C GLY A 144 3.94 0.84 9.66
N THR A 145 4.69 0.97 10.75
CA THR A 145 5.93 1.76 10.77
C THR A 145 7.13 0.89 10.42
N ASP A 146 8.26 1.50 10.00
CA ASP A 146 9.49 0.75 9.68
C ASP A 146 10.06 -0.06 10.86
N VAL A 147 9.59 0.16 12.09
CA VAL A 147 10.07 -0.51 13.31
C VAL A 147 9.03 -1.47 13.90
N ASP A 148 7.84 -1.51 13.30
CA ASP A 148 6.75 -2.43 13.61
C ASP A 148 5.87 -2.60 12.37
N SER A 149 6.47 -3.24 11.37
CA SER A 149 5.87 -3.45 10.06
C SER A 149 4.99 -4.70 10.05
N ALA A 150 3.99 -4.73 9.18
CA ALA A 150 3.28 -5.97 8.90
C ALA A 150 4.24 -7.00 8.26
N PRO A 151 4.07 -8.32 8.53
CA PRO A 151 4.81 -9.36 7.83
C PRO A 151 4.55 -9.31 6.32
N PRO A 152 5.51 -9.74 5.48
CA PRO A 152 5.27 -9.89 4.05
C PRO A 152 4.22 -10.98 3.80
N ASP A 153 3.32 -10.74 2.85
CA ASP A 153 2.22 -11.65 2.50
C ASP A 153 2.73 -12.97 1.90
N GLU A 154 3.92 -12.95 1.29
CA GLU A 154 4.52 -14.10 0.63
C GLU A 154 5.18 -15.05 1.65
N GLY A 155 4.70 -16.30 1.73
CA GLY A 155 5.18 -17.26 2.73
C GLY A 155 6.68 -17.57 2.64
N TRP A 156 7.28 -17.57 1.46
CA TRP A 156 8.73 -17.83 1.30
C TRP A 156 9.58 -16.70 1.91
N LYS A 157 9.12 -15.45 1.84
CA LYS A 157 9.76 -14.28 2.48
C LYS A 157 9.77 -14.43 4.00
N GLN A 158 8.67 -14.93 4.56
CA GLN A 158 8.59 -15.21 6.00
C GLN A 158 9.58 -16.30 6.43
N ILE A 159 9.74 -17.36 5.64
CA ILE A 159 10.72 -18.43 5.90
C ILE A 159 12.14 -17.86 5.83
N ALA A 160 12.47 -17.08 4.81
CA ALA A 160 13.79 -16.47 4.66
C ALA A 160 14.13 -15.55 5.84
N ALA A 161 13.21 -14.67 6.24
CA ALA A 161 13.37 -13.80 7.40
C ALA A 161 13.48 -14.60 8.71
N PHE A 162 12.74 -15.71 8.83
CA PHE A 162 12.91 -16.67 9.93
C PHE A 162 14.25 -17.41 9.89
N LEU A 163 14.99 -17.43 8.79
CA LEU A 163 16.37 -17.92 8.80
C LEU A 163 17.38 -16.79 9.08
N GLY A 164 16.90 -15.57 9.30
CA GLY A 164 17.71 -14.37 9.54
C GLY A 164 18.17 -13.68 8.25
N PHE A 165 17.62 -14.06 7.10
CA PHE A 165 17.98 -13.43 5.82
C PHE A 165 17.18 -12.15 5.57
N PRO A 166 17.80 -11.13 4.93
CA PRO A 166 17.10 -9.91 4.51
C PRO A 166 16.14 -10.21 3.36
N VAL A 167 14.95 -9.65 3.39
CA VAL A 167 13.94 -9.77 2.32
C VAL A 167 13.73 -8.42 1.66
N GLU A 168 13.67 -8.38 0.34
CA GLU A 168 13.34 -7.14 -0.36
C GLU A 168 11.85 -6.79 -0.24
N PHE A 169 11.59 -5.55 0.15
CA PHE A 169 10.24 -5.02 0.29
C PHE A 169 9.80 -4.23 -0.95
N ASP A 170 10.61 -3.23 -1.34
CA ASP A 170 10.34 -2.35 -2.49
C ASP A 170 11.43 -2.52 -3.57
N ALA A 171 11.63 -3.76 -4.03
CA ALA A 171 12.60 -4.04 -5.09
C ALA A 171 12.24 -3.27 -6.38
N PRO A 172 13.23 -2.71 -7.11
CA PRO A 172 12.99 -2.11 -8.41
C PRO A 172 12.38 -3.14 -9.38
N GLU A 173 11.40 -2.72 -10.18
CA GLU A 173 10.81 -3.59 -11.20
C GLU A 173 11.82 -3.97 -12.27
N GLU A 174 11.94 -5.27 -12.53
CA GLU A 174 12.77 -5.80 -13.60
C GLU A 174 12.10 -5.66 -14.96
N THR A 175 12.78 -4.99 -15.89
CA THR A 175 12.33 -4.90 -17.30
C THR A 175 12.88 -6.02 -18.18
N ARG A 176 13.89 -6.77 -17.70
CA ARG A 176 14.63 -7.77 -18.48
C ARG A 176 14.87 -9.02 -17.66
N LYS A 177 14.85 -10.19 -18.32
CA LYS A 177 15.17 -11.46 -17.68
C LYS A 177 16.67 -11.52 -17.30
N PRO A 178 17.03 -11.81 -16.03
CA PRO A 178 18.40 -11.78 -15.53
C PRO A 178 19.14 -13.10 -15.83
N TRP A 179 19.31 -13.43 -17.11
CA TRP A 179 19.83 -14.74 -17.52
C TRP A 179 21.26 -14.99 -17.04
N ALA A 180 22.08 -13.94 -16.84
CA ALA A 180 23.44 -14.12 -16.35
C ALA A 180 23.45 -14.57 -14.89
N THR A 181 22.59 -14.00 -14.05
CA THR A 181 22.37 -14.43 -12.66
C THR A 181 21.88 -15.88 -12.61
N TRP A 182 20.91 -16.27 -13.44
CA TRP A 182 20.42 -17.65 -13.51
C TRP A 182 21.50 -18.63 -13.97
N LEU A 183 22.24 -18.29 -15.04
CA LEU A 183 23.32 -19.11 -15.56
C LEU A 183 24.42 -19.32 -14.52
N LEU A 184 24.86 -18.23 -13.87
CA LEU A 184 25.92 -18.28 -12.88
C LEU A 184 25.50 -19.09 -11.64
N SER A 185 24.28 -18.86 -11.15
CA SER A 185 23.72 -19.62 -10.02
C SER A 185 23.63 -21.10 -10.35
N THR A 186 23.15 -21.45 -11.54
CA THR A 186 23.07 -22.85 -12.00
C THR A 186 24.46 -23.48 -12.07
N ALA A 187 25.45 -22.78 -12.63
CA ALA A 187 26.82 -23.28 -12.71
C ALA A 187 27.42 -23.52 -11.30
N ILE A 188 27.24 -22.57 -10.38
CA ILE A 188 27.70 -22.69 -8.99
C ILE A 188 27.04 -23.89 -8.30
N ILE A 189 25.72 -24.05 -8.44
CA ILE A 189 24.98 -25.16 -7.84
C ILE A 189 25.46 -26.49 -8.40
N CYS A 190 25.51 -26.64 -9.73
CA CYS A 190 25.91 -27.89 -10.37
C CYS A 190 27.33 -28.30 -9.96
N ILE A 191 28.28 -27.35 -10.01
CA ILE A 191 29.68 -27.65 -9.66
C ILE A 191 29.81 -27.95 -8.16
N SER A 192 29.12 -27.21 -7.29
CA SER A 192 29.16 -27.46 -5.84
C SER A 192 28.55 -28.81 -5.46
N VAL A 193 27.41 -29.17 -6.07
CA VAL A 193 26.75 -30.46 -5.83
C VAL A 193 27.64 -31.63 -6.28
N LEU A 194 28.29 -31.51 -7.44
CA LEU A 194 29.27 -32.50 -7.89
C LEU A 194 30.48 -32.56 -6.95
N ALA A 195 30.98 -31.40 -6.51
CA ALA A 195 32.10 -31.33 -5.57
C ALA A 195 31.76 -32.00 -4.22
N PHE A 196 30.52 -31.92 -3.73
CA PHE A 196 30.11 -32.54 -2.47
C PHE A 196 30.30 -34.06 -2.43
N LEU A 197 30.30 -34.75 -3.57
CA LEU A 197 30.56 -36.20 -3.63
C LEU A 197 31.97 -36.57 -3.16
N HIS A 198 32.93 -35.67 -3.35
CA HIS A 198 34.35 -35.84 -2.97
C HIS A 198 34.92 -34.54 -2.39
N LEU A 199 34.17 -33.92 -1.47
CA LEU A 199 34.39 -32.54 -1.05
C LEU A 199 35.84 -32.25 -0.63
N ARG A 200 36.42 -33.09 0.22
CA ARG A 200 37.78 -32.89 0.74
C ARG A 200 38.83 -32.86 -0.38
N ASP A 201 38.81 -33.84 -1.26
CA ASP A 201 39.80 -33.98 -2.33
C ASP A 201 39.64 -32.87 -3.37
N VAL A 202 38.39 -32.54 -3.73
CA VAL A 202 38.08 -31.47 -4.68
C VAL A 202 38.51 -30.12 -4.12
N VAL A 203 38.22 -29.81 -2.85
CA VAL A 203 38.63 -28.55 -2.22
C VAL A 203 40.14 -28.45 -2.07
N GLN A 204 40.84 -29.51 -1.69
CA GLN A 204 42.30 -29.50 -1.63
C GLN A 204 42.93 -29.30 -3.02
N ARG A 205 42.31 -29.83 -4.08
CA ARG A 205 42.81 -29.73 -5.45
C ARG A 205 42.35 -28.47 -6.20
N PHE A 206 41.23 -27.85 -5.87
CA PHE A 206 40.67 -26.74 -6.67
C PHE A 206 40.31 -25.51 -5.84
N GLY A 207 40.40 -25.58 -4.51
CA GLY A 207 40.31 -24.41 -3.65
C GLY A 207 41.58 -23.56 -3.69
N LEU A 208 41.44 -22.27 -3.36
CA LEU A 208 42.55 -21.34 -3.29
C LEU A 208 43.28 -21.51 -1.97
N ILE A 209 44.50 -22.04 -2.01
CA ILE A 209 45.36 -22.17 -0.83
C ILE A 209 46.36 -21.01 -0.85
N PRO A 210 46.35 -20.08 0.12
CA PRO A 210 47.20 -18.89 0.10
C PRO A 210 48.69 -19.19 -0.11
N ALA A 211 49.22 -20.18 0.62
CA ALA A 211 50.62 -20.60 0.50
C ALA A 211 50.99 -21.19 -0.87
N GLN A 212 50.00 -21.52 -1.69
CA GLN A 212 50.16 -22.18 -2.99
C GLN A 212 49.29 -21.51 -4.06
N ALA A 213 49.14 -20.18 -4.00
CA ALA A 213 48.18 -19.44 -4.83
C ALA A 213 48.40 -19.61 -6.35
N THR A 214 49.62 -19.97 -6.79
CA THR A 214 49.97 -20.21 -8.20
C THR A 214 49.75 -21.64 -8.67
N ARG A 215 49.23 -22.53 -7.80
CA ARG A 215 48.96 -23.93 -8.15
C ARG A 215 47.97 -24.01 -9.32
N LEU A 216 48.17 -25.00 -10.20
CA LEU A 216 47.42 -25.13 -11.46
C LEU A 216 47.49 -23.85 -12.31
N ASP A 217 48.67 -23.23 -12.41
CA ASP A 217 48.90 -21.98 -13.15
C ASP A 217 47.98 -20.82 -12.72
N GLY A 218 47.56 -20.82 -11.45
CA GLY A 218 46.64 -19.83 -10.89
C GLY A 218 45.16 -20.09 -11.15
N LEU A 219 44.79 -21.23 -11.74
CA LEU A 219 43.38 -21.59 -11.97
C LEU A 219 42.55 -21.62 -10.67
N THR A 220 43.20 -21.80 -9.51
CA THR A 220 42.53 -21.81 -8.21
C THR A 220 41.85 -20.49 -7.84
N PHE A 221 42.24 -19.36 -8.43
CA PHE A 221 41.51 -18.08 -8.28
C PHE A 221 40.14 -18.09 -8.96
N VAL A 222 39.93 -18.99 -9.93
CA VAL A 222 38.66 -19.14 -10.65
C VAL A 222 37.88 -20.32 -10.10
N THR A 223 38.54 -21.45 -9.84
CA THR A 223 37.84 -22.65 -9.40
C THR A 223 37.34 -22.56 -7.95
N SER A 224 38.01 -21.79 -7.08
CA SER A 224 37.57 -21.53 -5.69
C SER A 224 36.16 -20.96 -5.61
N PHE A 225 35.79 -20.11 -6.58
CA PHE A 225 34.48 -19.45 -6.67
C PHE A 225 33.30 -20.43 -6.71
N PHE A 226 33.49 -21.58 -7.36
CA PHE A 226 32.42 -22.57 -7.56
C PHE A 226 32.33 -23.61 -6.44
N LEU A 227 33.25 -23.59 -5.48
CA LEU A 227 33.33 -24.58 -4.39
C LEU A 227 32.72 -24.01 -3.11
N HIS A 228 31.98 -24.85 -2.38
CA HIS A 228 31.38 -24.47 -1.11
C HIS A 228 31.69 -25.51 -0.04
N ALA A 229 31.80 -25.07 1.22
CA ALA A 229 32.14 -25.92 2.35
C ALA A 229 31.00 -26.86 2.79
N GLY A 230 29.78 -26.64 2.28
CA GLY A 230 28.61 -27.44 2.58
C GLY A 230 27.32 -26.81 2.06
N ILE A 231 26.20 -27.47 2.31
CA ILE A 231 24.87 -27.08 1.78
C ILE A 231 24.46 -25.69 2.28
N ILE A 232 24.61 -25.42 3.58
CA ILE A 232 24.23 -24.12 4.17
C ILE A 232 25.05 -22.98 3.56
N HIS A 233 26.36 -23.20 3.34
CA HIS A 233 27.23 -22.22 2.71
C HIS A 233 26.80 -21.95 1.26
N LEU A 234 26.46 -22.98 0.49
CA LEU A 234 25.93 -22.84 -0.87
C LEU A 234 24.58 -22.10 -0.89
N LEU A 235 23.63 -22.51 -0.05
CA LEU A 235 22.31 -21.90 0.03
C LEU A 235 22.38 -20.40 0.37
N GLY A 236 23.24 -20.03 1.33
CA GLY A 236 23.47 -18.62 1.66
C GLY A 236 23.98 -17.82 0.46
N ASN A 237 24.98 -18.32 -0.26
CA ASN A 237 25.49 -17.64 -1.45
C ASN A 237 24.43 -17.51 -2.55
N MET A 238 23.67 -18.58 -2.82
CA MET A 238 22.61 -18.54 -3.83
C MET A 238 21.48 -17.60 -3.44
N TYR A 239 21.12 -17.54 -2.16
CA TYR A 239 20.13 -16.58 -1.66
C TYR A 239 20.56 -15.14 -2.00
N PHE A 240 21.75 -14.73 -1.57
CA PHE A 240 22.21 -13.36 -1.80
C PHE A 240 22.44 -13.06 -3.29
N LEU A 241 22.94 -14.03 -4.06
CA LEU A 241 23.14 -13.84 -5.50
C LEU A 241 21.82 -13.69 -6.25
N LEU A 242 20.78 -14.47 -5.89
CA LEU A 242 19.48 -14.42 -6.54
C LEU A 242 18.66 -13.20 -6.11
N VAL A 243 18.76 -12.78 -4.85
CA VAL A 243 18.01 -11.61 -4.34
C VAL A 243 18.58 -10.29 -4.86
N PHE A 244 19.90 -10.17 -5.03
CA PHE A 244 20.52 -8.89 -5.41
C PHE A 244 21.09 -8.90 -6.84
N GLY A 245 21.28 -10.07 -7.43
CA GLY A 245 22.02 -10.21 -8.69
C GLY A 245 21.25 -9.73 -9.90
N ASP A 246 19.94 -9.92 -9.93
CA ASP A 246 19.04 -9.53 -11.01
C ASP A 246 18.98 -8.01 -11.22
N ASN A 247 18.75 -7.22 -10.17
CA ASN A 247 18.72 -5.76 -10.23
C ASN A 247 20.10 -5.20 -10.63
N VAL A 248 21.19 -5.83 -10.21
CA VAL A 248 22.55 -5.42 -10.58
C VAL A 248 22.86 -5.81 -12.03
N GLU A 249 22.44 -6.99 -12.49
CA GLU A 249 22.53 -7.40 -13.90
C GLU A 249 21.75 -6.43 -14.80
N GLU A 250 20.56 -6.02 -14.40
CA GLU A 250 19.77 -5.05 -15.15
C GLU A 250 20.48 -3.70 -15.29
N CYS A 251 21.11 -3.21 -14.22
CA CYS A 251 21.86 -1.96 -14.24
C CYS A 251 23.12 -2.04 -15.12
N LEU A 252 23.87 -3.14 -15.00
CA LEU A 252 25.20 -3.27 -15.61
C LEU A 252 25.18 -3.91 -16.99
N ARG A 253 24.12 -4.66 -17.32
CA ARG A 253 24.06 -5.63 -18.41
C ARG A 253 25.04 -6.82 -18.16
N PRO A 254 24.81 -7.98 -18.79
CA PRO A 254 25.54 -9.21 -18.49
C PRO A 254 27.07 -9.09 -18.49
N PHE A 255 27.64 -8.39 -19.48
CA PHE A 255 29.10 -8.27 -19.59
C PHE A 255 29.73 -7.57 -18.38
N ARG A 256 29.25 -6.38 -18.00
CA ARG A 256 29.81 -5.64 -16.86
C ARG A 256 29.47 -6.32 -15.54
N TYR A 257 28.32 -7.00 -15.46
CA TYR A 257 27.95 -7.84 -14.32
C TYR A 257 28.97 -8.97 -14.08
N PHE A 258 29.35 -9.72 -15.12
CA PHE A 258 30.39 -10.74 -15.01
C PHE A 258 31.76 -10.14 -14.65
N VAL A 259 32.12 -8.99 -15.23
CA VAL A 259 33.37 -8.30 -14.88
C VAL A 259 33.38 -7.85 -13.41
N LEU A 260 32.28 -7.31 -12.89
CA LEU A 260 32.13 -6.96 -11.48
C LEU A 260 32.41 -8.17 -10.60
N ILE A 261 31.73 -9.30 -10.84
CA ILE A 261 31.87 -10.50 -10.03
C ILE A 261 33.29 -11.06 -10.12
N ALA A 262 33.83 -11.19 -11.33
CA ALA A 262 35.18 -11.75 -11.53
C ALA A 262 36.26 -10.92 -10.84
N LEU A 263 36.19 -9.59 -10.95
CA LEU A 263 37.13 -8.70 -10.27
C LEU A 263 36.93 -8.72 -8.75
N ALA A 264 35.68 -8.75 -8.27
CA ALA A 264 35.39 -8.79 -6.84
C ALA A 264 35.91 -10.07 -6.19
N VAL A 265 35.77 -11.22 -6.85
CA VAL A 265 36.39 -12.48 -6.40
C VAL A 265 37.90 -12.37 -6.41
N PHE A 266 38.50 -11.96 -7.53
CA PHE A 266 39.95 -11.91 -7.67
C PHE A 266 40.61 -10.97 -6.64
N ILE A 267 40.08 -9.75 -6.46
CA ILE A 267 40.59 -8.80 -5.47
C ILE A 267 40.27 -9.26 -4.04
N GLY A 268 39.12 -9.91 -3.81
CA GLY A 268 38.80 -10.54 -2.54
C GLY A 268 39.84 -11.60 -2.16
N ASP A 269 40.16 -12.49 -3.10
CA ASP A 269 41.16 -13.55 -2.94
C ASP A 269 42.56 -12.96 -2.65
N LEU A 270 42.97 -11.92 -3.38
CA LEU A 270 44.23 -11.21 -3.11
C LEU A 270 44.24 -10.57 -1.71
N THR A 271 43.11 -10.00 -1.27
CA THR A 271 42.98 -9.40 0.06
C THR A 271 43.05 -10.46 1.16
N HIS A 272 42.44 -11.63 0.94
CA HIS A 272 42.56 -12.79 1.84
C HIS A 272 44.01 -13.28 1.94
N ILE A 273 44.68 -13.48 0.80
CA ILE A 273 46.07 -13.93 0.75
C ILE A 273 47.00 -12.93 1.45
N ALA A 274 46.81 -11.63 1.24
CA ALA A 274 47.66 -10.59 1.82
C ALA A 274 47.69 -10.60 3.36
N VAL A 275 46.64 -11.15 4.00
CA VAL A 275 46.49 -11.20 5.45
C VAL A 275 47.23 -12.37 6.08
N ASP A 276 47.19 -13.53 5.44
CA ASP A 276 47.92 -14.74 5.85
C ASP A 276 48.44 -15.52 4.63
N PRO A 277 49.55 -15.06 4.02
CA PRO A 277 50.06 -15.67 2.79
C PRO A 277 50.59 -17.10 2.98
N GLN A 278 50.84 -17.54 4.22
CA GLN A 278 51.38 -18.86 4.53
C GLN A 278 50.29 -19.86 4.94
N SER A 279 49.02 -19.43 4.96
CA SER A 279 47.91 -20.30 5.29
C SER A 279 47.81 -21.50 4.33
N GLN A 280 47.63 -22.68 4.93
CA GLN A 280 47.34 -23.91 4.20
C GLN A 280 45.84 -24.21 4.15
N ILE A 281 45.01 -23.35 4.73
CA ILE A 281 43.55 -23.52 4.76
C ILE A 281 42.99 -23.00 3.43
N PRO A 282 42.28 -23.83 2.64
CA PRO A 282 41.69 -23.38 1.39
C PRO A 282 40.60 -22.34 1.62
N CYS A 283 40.66 -21.22 0.89
CA CYS A 283 39.59 -20.26 0.72
C CYS A 283 38.72 -20.69 -0.47
N ILE A 284 37.42 -20.84 -0.25
CA ILE A 284 36.43 -21.25 -1.25
C ILE A 284 35.12 -20.50 -1.05
N GLY A 285 34.36 -20.33 -2.13
CA GLY A 285 33.02 -19.76 -2.11
C GLY A 285 32.86 -18.56 -3.04
N ALA A 286 31.62 -18.32 -3.46
CA ALA A 286 31.27 -17.20 -4.32
C ALA A 286 31.17 -15.86 -3.56
N SER A 287 31.30 -15.87 -2.23
CA SER A 287 30.89 -14.79 -1.34
C SER A 287 31.68 -13.48 -1.52
N GLY A 288 32.95 -13.55 -1.92
CA GLY A 288 33.72 -12.35 -2.30
C GLY A 288 33.14 -11.63 -3.52
N GLY A 289 32.72 -12.39 -4.53
CA GLY A 289 32.03 -11.83 -5.71
C GLY A 289 30.66 -11.25 -5.35
N ILE A 290 29.90 -11.98 -4.55
CA ILE A 290 28.57 -11.57 -4.09
C ILE A 290 28.65 -10.33 -3.20
N ALA A 291 29.69 -10.19 -2.37
CA ALA A 291 29.95 -8.97 -1.61
C ALA A 291 30.10 -7.74 -2.53
N GLY A 292 30.73 -7.89 -3.70
CA GLY A 292 30.78 -6.83 -4.72
C GLY A 292 29.40 -6.49 -5.28
N VAL A 293 28.56 -7.50 -5.55
CA VAL A 293 27.17 -7.33 -6.02
C VAL A 293 26.31 -6.62 -4.97
N ILE A 294 26.31 -7.09 -3.72
CA ILE A 294 25.55 -6.47 -2.60
C ILE A 294 25.99 -5.01 -2.41
N THR A 295 27.29 -4.74 -2.46
CA THR A 295 27.81 -3.38 -2.31
C THR A 295 27.36 -2.48 -3.45
N PHE A 296 27.44 -2.95 -4.70
CA PHE A 296 26.94 -2.19 -5.85
C PHE A 296 25.43 -1.92 -5.72
N TYR A 297 24.65 -2.95 -5.38
CA TYR A 297 23.21 -2.86 -5.18
C TYR A 297 22.85 -1.78 -4.16
N ALA A 298 23.41 -1.87 -2.96
CA ALA A 298 23.06 -0.96 -1.87
C ALA A 298 23.47 0.49 -2.13
N LEU A 299 24.52 0.72 -2.93
CA LEU A 299 24.93 2.06 -3.36
C LEU A 299 24.07 2.60 -4.51
N ASN A 300 23.58 1.72 -5.39
CA ASN A 300 22.72 2.12 -6.51
C ASN A 300 21.25 2.32 -6.07
N PHE A 301 20.82 1.59 -5.05
CA PHE A 301 19.45 1.59 -4.52
C PHE A 301 19.41 1.89 -3.01
N PRO A 302 20.00 3.01 -2.54
CA PRO A 302 20.23 3.24 -1.12
C PRO A 302 18.95 3.27 -0.27
N HIS A 303 17.83 3.71 -0.84
CA HIS A 303 16.57 3.88 -0.14
C HIS A 303 15.61 2.69 -0.27
N VAL A 304 15.97 1.65 -1.04
CA VAL A 304 15.18 0.41 -1.07
C VAL A 304 15.22 -0.22 0.31
N LYS A 305 14.05 -0.59 0.81
CA LYS A 305 13.88 -1.16 2.15
C LYS A 305 14.07 -2.67 2.10
N LEU A 306 14.90 -3.16 3.02
CA LEU A 306 15.07 -4.57 3.32
C LEU A 306 14.35 -4.88 4.64
N GLU A 307 13.49 -5.88 4.59
CA GLU A 307 12.76 -6.41 5.74
C GLU A 307 13.59 -7.46 6.48
N PHE A 308 13.57 -7.37 7.81
CA PHE A 308 14.17 -8.34 8.71
C PHE A 308 13.18 -8.72 9.78
N LEU A 309 13.21 -10.00 10.15
CA LEU A 309 12.52 -10.51 11.33
C LEU A 309 13.48 -10.52 12.52
N LEU A 310 13.37 -9.53 13.39
CA LEU A 310 14.11 -9.50 14.65
C LEU A 310 13.48 -10.48 15.64
N ARG A 311 14.31 -11.34 16.23
CA ARG A 311 13.90 -12.38 17.17
C ARG A 311 14.68 -12.25 18.46
N TYR A 312 13.96 -12.05 19.55
CA TYR A 312 14.56 -12.01 20.90
C TYR A 312 13.87 -13.04 21.80
N GLY A 313 14.54 -14.16 22.03
CA GLY A 313 13.94 -15.31 22.71
C GLY A 313 12.85 -16.01 21.89
N TRP A 314 12.02 -16.83 22.54
CA TRP A 314 11.00 -17.67 21.88
C TRP A 314 9.67 -16.94 21.58
N TRP A 315 9.44 -15.78 22.22
CA TRP A 315 8.11 -15.15 22.28
C TRP A 315 8.05 -13.77 21.61
N TRP A 316 9.18 -13.23 21.14
CA TRP A 316 9.25 -11.87 20.61
C TRP A 316 9.76 -11.87 19.17
N PHE A 317 8.83 -11.60 18.26
CA PHE A 317 9.05 -11.45 16.84
C PHE A 317 8.65 -10.03 16.44
N ARG A 318 9.57 -9.29 15.80
CA ARG A 318 9.26 -7.96 15.29
C ARG A 318 9.86 -7.74 13.91
N TRP A 319 9.02 -7.24 13.01
CA TRP A 319 9.43 -6.89 11.65
C TRP A 319 9.99 -5.48 11.63
N ILE A 320 11.19 -5.36 11.07
CA ILE A 320 11.87 -4.07 10.88
C ILE A 320 12.23 -3.91 9.41
N ARG A 321 12.11 -2.69 8.91
CA ARG A 321 12.51 -2.26 7.56
C ARG A 321 13.70 -1.34 7.68
N LEU A 322 14.80 -1.69 7.05
CA LEU A 322 16.01 -0.88 7.02
C LEU A 322 16.37 -0.53 5.57
N PRO A 323 16.71 0.73 5.27
CA PRO A 323 17.17 1.09 3.93
C PRO A 323 18.50 0.40 3.60
N ALA A 324 18.71 0.01 2.35
CA ALA A 324 19.87 -0.74 1.91
C ALA A 324 21.21 -0.05 2.29
N TRP A 325 21.27 1.29 2.29
CA TRP A 325 22.48 2.01 2.71
C TRP A 325 22.86 1.74 4.17
N SER A 326 21.88 1.66 5.09
CA SER A 326 22.17 1.44 6.51
C SER A 326 22.53 -0.01 6.78
N VAL A 327 21.90 -0.94 6.05
CA VAL A 327 22.25 -2.37 6.05
C VAL A 327 23.67 -2.58 5.55
N LEU A 328 24.10 -1.89 4.49
CA LEU A 328 25.47 -1.98 3.99
C LEU A 328 26.48 -1.49 5.03
N ILE A 329 26.24 -0.35 5.69
CA ILE A 329 27.12 0.15 6.75
C ILE A 329 27.23 -0.85 7.90
N LEU A 330 26.09 -1.38 8.35
CA LEU A 330 26.05 -2.38 9.41
C LEU A 330 26.81 -3.67 9.00
N TRP A 331 26.63 -4.11 7.76
CA TRP A 331 27.32 -5.28 7.22
C TRP A 331 28.83 -5.06 7.14
N ILE A 332 29.30 -3.91 6.64
CA ILE A 332 30.73 -3.56 6.62
C ILE A 332 31.30 -3.53 8.04
N PHE A 333 30.58 -2.98 9.02
CA PHE A 333 30.97 -3.01 10.42
C PHE A 333 31.15 -4.45 10.93
N PHE A 334 30.21 -5.35 10.63
CA PHE A 334 30.34 -6.77 10.95
C PHE A 334 31.47 -7.47 10.18
N GLN A 335 31.81 -7.03 8.96
CA GLN A 335 33.00 -7.56 8.27
C GLN A 335 34.31 -7.19 8.97
N PHE A 336 34.40 -6.01 9.59
CA PHE A 336 35.58 -5.66 10.40
C PHE A 336 35.69 -6.53 11.67
N ILE A 337 34.55 -6.81 12.32
CA ILE A 337 34.51 -7.76 13.45
C ILE A 337 34.93 -9.15 12.97
N GLY A 338 34.34 -9.64 11.89
CA GLY A 338 34.68 -10.95 11.31
C GLY A 338 36.13 -11.04 10.83
N ALA A 339 36.72 -9.94 10.35
CA ALA A 339 38.13 -9.89 9.97
C ALA A 339 39.06 -10.04 11.20
N TRP A 340 38.67 -9.45 12.34
CA TRP A 340 39.34 -9.68 13.61
C TRP A 340 39.19 -11.13 14.09
N GLU A 341 37.97 -11.68 14.03
CA GLU A 341 37.70 -13.08 14.39
C GLU A 341 38.45 -14.08 13.51
N GLN A 342 38.56 -13.79 12.21
CA GLN A 342 39.33 -14.58 11.24
C GLN A 342 40.81 -14.62 11.65
N LYS A 343 41.41 -13.46 11.97
CA LYS A 343 42.81 -13.41 12.46
C LYS A 343 42.99 -14.08 13.82
N ALA A 344 42.00 -14.01 14.69
CA ALA A 344 42.01 -14.66 15.99
C ALA A 344 41.80 -16.20 15.89
N GLY A 345 41.50 -16.74 14.70
CA GLY A 345 41.20 -18.16 14.50
C GLY A 345 39.83 -18.59 15.05
N ILE A 346 38.95 -17.63 15.35
CA ILE A 346 37.59 -17.87 15.87
C ILE A 346 36.65 -18.20 14.72
N SER A 347 36.80 -17.53 13.57
CA SER A 347 35.96 -17.68 12.40
C SER A 347 36.71 -18.30 11.22
N SER A 348 36.04 -19.22 10.50
CA SER A 348 36.53 -19.80 9.25
C SER A 348 36.00 -19.06 8.01
N VAL A 349 35.26 -17.97 8.19
CA VAL A 349 34.71 -17.15 7.10
C VAL A 349 35.73 -16.09 6.73
N SER A 350 36.01 -15.92 5.43
CA SER A 350 36.92 -14.86 5.02
C SER A 350 36.24 -13.50 4.90
N SER A 351 36.20 -12.75 6.00
CA SER A 351 35.77 -11.35 5.99
C SER A 351 36.70 -10.44 5.18
N PHE A 352 38.01 -10.75 5.12
CA PHE A 352 38.93 -10.01 4.25
C PHE A 352 38.61 -10.18 2.76
N ALA A 353 38.20 -11.37 2.32
CA ALA A 353 37.72 -11.57 0.94
C ALA A 353 36.44 -10.75 0.67
N HIS A 354 35.52 -10.70 1.63
CA HIS A 354 34.31 -9.88 1.52
C HIS A 354 34.62 -8.39 1.43
N LEU A 355 35.55 -7.88 2.24
CA LEU A 355 35.97 -6.48 2.19
C LEU A 355 36.64 -6.12 0.86
N GLY A 356 37.51 -7.01 0.33
CA GLY A 356 38.11 -6.84 -0.99
C GLY A 356 37.07 -6.83 -2.12
N GLY A 357 36.10 -7.75 -2.07
CA GLY A 357 34.98 -7.77 -3.01
C GLY A 357 34.10 -6.54 -2.93
N ALA A 358 33.79 -6.08 -1.71
CA ALA A 358 33.03 -4.86 -1.47
C ALA A 358 33.74 -3.61 -2.04
N ALA A 359 35.07 -3.52 -1.89
CA ALA A 359 35.85 -2.43 -2.47
C ALA A 359 35.71 -2.38 -4.00
N VAL A 360 35.70 -3.54 -4.68
CA VAL A 360 35.42 -3.60 -6.11
C VAL A 360 33.99 -3.16 -6.42
N GLY A 361 33.01 -3.54 -5.59
CA GLY A 361 31.63 -3.07 -5.71
C GLY A 361 31.50 -1.55 -5.67
N VAL A 362 32.22 -0.88 -4.73
CA VAL A 362 32.28 0.59 -4.66
C VAL A 362 32.88 1.18 -5.94
N ILE A 363 33.99 0.63 -6.42
CA ILE A 363 34.66 1.11 -7.63
C ILE A 363 33.74 0.94 -8.85
N ALA A 364 33.12 -0.22 -9.01
CA ALA A 364 32.19 -0.48 -10.09
C ALA A 364 30.98 0.47 -10.06
N TRP A 365 30.45 0.77 -8.88
CA TRP A 365 29.38 1.76 -8.72
C TRP A 365 29.85 3.16 -9.16
N LEU A 366 31.04 3.60 -8.75
CA LEU A 366 31.58 4.89 -9.19
C LEU A 366 31.74 4.97 -10.72
N LEU A 367 32.13 3.86 -11.36
CA LEU A 367 32.40 3.82 -12.80
C LEU A 367 31.15 3.63 -13.67
N TRP A 368 30.16 2.89 -13.18
CA TRP A 368 29.04 2.40 -14.00
C TRP A 368 27.65 2.75 -13.46
N ARG A 369 27.54 3.52 -12.37
CA ARG A 369 26.23 4.00 -11.89
C ARG A 369 25.48 4.68 -13.02
N LYS A 370 24.18 4.37 -13.12
CA LYS A 370 23.29 5.07 -14.01
C LYS A 370 23.07 6.46 -13.42
N GLU A 371 23.55 7.52 -14.08
CA GLU A 371 23.13 8.87 -13.71
C GLU A 371 21.61 8.91 -13.80
N LYS A 372 20.96 9.39 -12.73
CA LYS A 372 19.53 9.66 -12.77
C LYS A 372 19.32 10.62 -13.94
N SER A 373 18.65 10.15 -15.00
CA SER A 373 18.16 11.00 -16.07
C SER A 373 17.50 12.22 -15.44
N ASN A 374 17.80 13.42 -15.95
CA ASN A 374 17.21 14.71 -15.58
C ASN A 374 15.66 14.77 -15.63
N ASP A 375 14.97 13.66 -15.87
CA ASP A 375 13.52 13.57 -15.96
C ASP A 375 12.82 13.74 -14.60
N GLN A 376 13.40 13.25 -13.49
CA GLN A 376 12.84 13.50 -12.15
C GLN A 376 12.90 14.99 -11.77
N ALA A 377 13.95 15.72 -12.18
CA ALA A 377 14.06 17.16 -11.97
C ALA A 377 13.10 17.97 -12.87
N ARG A 378 12.75 17.45 -14.05
CA ARG A 378 11.74 18.06 -14.93
C ARG A 378 10.32 17.85 -14.42
N MET A 379 10.00 16.70 -13.80
CA MET A 379 8.68 16.46 -13.20
C MET A 379 8.46 17.30 -11.94
N THR A 380 9.46 17.45 -11.06
CA THR A 380 9.36 18.35 -9.90
C THR A 380 9.20 19.82 -10.29
N ASN A 381 9.83 20.24 -11.40
CA ASN A 381 9.65 21.60 -11.94
C ASN A 381 8.27 21.79 -12.60
N ALA A 382 7.72 20.75 -13.25
CA ALA A 382 6.37 20.80 -13.82
C ALA A 382 5.27 20.86 -12.74
N GLU A 383 5.42 20.10 -11.66
CA GLU A 383 4.51 20.15 -10.50
C GLU A 383 4.63 21.45 -9.70
N GLY A 384 5.82 22.07 -9.68
CA GLY A 384 6.03 23.39 -9.09
C GLY A 384 5.34 24.52 -9.87
N ILE A 385 5.33 24.44 -11.21
CA ILE A 385 4.66 25.41 -12.08
C ILE A 385 3.13 25.26 -12.00
N ALA A 386 2.61 24.03 -11.97
CA ALA A 386 1.17 23.75 -11.88
C ALA A 386 0.52 24.12 -10.53
N LYS A 387 1.33 24.40 -9.49
CA LYS A 387 0.85 24.89 -8.18
C LYS A 387 0.96 26.41 -8.03
N SER A 388 1.49 27.10 -9.04
CA SER A 388 1.69 28.56 -9.06
C SER A 388 0.75 29.32 -10.00
N GLU A 389 -0.13 28.61 -10.71
CA GLU A 389 -1.31 29.13 -11.42
C GLU A 389 -2.58 28.80 -10.65
#